data_AF-A0AAE3PLW5-F1
#
_entry.id   AF-A0AAE3PLW5-F1
#
_cell.length_a   1.000
_cell.length_b   1.000
_cell.length_c   1.000
_cell.angle_alpha   90.00
_cell.angle_beta   90.00
_cell.angle_gamma   90.00
#
_symmetry.space_group_name_H-M   'P 1'
#
loop_
_entity.id
_entity.type
_entity.pdbx_description
1 polymer ?
#
loop_
_entity_poly.entity_id
_entity_poly.type
_entity_poly.pdbx_seq_one_letter_code
_entity_poly.pdbx_strand_id
1 'polypeptide(L)'
;MAPELSRRRLLTGGTVAAAGLLGGATFLPSGFLPDGVAVARTWYRPIPDIEWRPPVTATHAEASRNLLRDTVTRAEHDLDAVGSVDDSATGVAPERALDEARDHLGDAAGTADWETLRDVRNGLDAAGRAIGGVRLAAGTASGEHLATQARTIQEELARASDRISYRVADPSRGLARLYWAERWLSLGLLHTYRNGTYAGQEEPTTEYDDYSLISTWGSHMQARGYALDAKHLAADYRDSVGDAADRTDHVEAVAASLQDGARTAKPGLEAQDRREETLRAIPDGTRRTFEWQQFRAKIAANVFFDRGPWAGVPLYRAVTNAEALLVCRGADAALARSDLGRGDEVTPSMLDQAKRTALRLLDERLTTPRTPSLLALLAREPRRLLRAGDSELEPDPERDHQRARAYGKYLRAVGYLRALPDVVAWVTGSDTS
;
A
#
# COMPACT_ATOMS: atom_id res chain seq x y z
N MET A 1 -42.87 -7.09 -31.93
CA MET A 1 -41.71 -6.26 -32.33
C MET A 1 -41.17 -5.59 -31.08
N ALA A 2 -40.09 -6.13 -30.51
CA ALA A 2 -39.42 -5.53 -29.37
C ALA A 2 -38.53 -4.39 -29.89
N PRO A 3 -38.53 -3.19 -29.27
CA PRO A 3 -37.66 -2.11 -29.69
C PRO A 3 -36.20 -2.45 -29.34
N GLU A 4 -35.32 -2.40 -30.34
CA GLU A 4 -33.88 -2.56 -30.17
C GLU A 4 -33.31 -1.42 -29.31
N LEU A 5 -32.77 -1.78 -28.15
CA LEU A 5 -32.08 -0.89 -27.24
C LEU A 5 -30.63 -0.71 -27.70
N SER A 6 -30.29 0.46 -28.25
CA SER A 6 -28.93 0.76 -28.69
C SER A 6 -28.01 1.18 -27.53
N ARG A 7 -26.72 0.80 -27.63
CA ARG A 7 -25.61 1.11 -26.68
C ARG A 7 -25.59 2.56 -26.18
N ARG A 8 -26.08 3.51 -26.98
CA ARG A 8 -26.05 4.95 -26.67
C ARG A 8 -27.11 5.40 -25.65
N ARG A 9 -28.22 4.67 -25.52
CA ARG A 9 -29.24 4.91 -24.47
C ARG A 9 -28.87 4.26 -23.12
N LEU A 10 -28.01 3.23 -23.13
CA LEU A 10 -27.51 2.57 -21.93
C LEU A 10 -26.49 3.45 -21.16
N LEU A 11 -25.69 4.23 -21.88
CA LEU A 11 -24.67 5.11 -21.30
C LEU A 11 -25.20 6.46 -20.79
N THR A 12 -26.29 6.98 -21.36
CA THR A 12 -26.89 8.27 -20.93
C THR A 12 -28.17 8.11 -20.11
N GLY A 13 -28.89 7.00 -20.23
CA GLY A 13 -30.08 6.68 -19.44
C GLY A 13 -29.82 5.82 -18.19
N GLY A 14 -28.63 5.21 -18.07
CA GLY A 14 -28.29 4.28 -17.00
C GLY A 14 -28.15 4.92 -15.61
N THR A 15 -27.75 6.19 -15.52
CA THR A 15 -27.51 6.84 -14.22
C THR A 15 -28.79 7.33 -13.54
N VAL A 16 -29.76 7.85 -14.29
CA VAL A 16 -31.01 8.39 -13.71
C VAL A 16 -32.05 7.30 -13.45
N ALA A 17 -32.15 6.28 -14.31
CA ALA A 17 -33.06 5.15 -14.10
C ALA A 17 -32.55 4.16 -13.03
N ALA A 18 -31.23 3.95 -12.91
CA ALA A 18 -30.66 3.13 -11.84
C ALA A 18 -30.84 3.79 -10.46
N ALA A 19 -30.66 5.10 -10.34
CA ALA A 19 -30.88 5.81 -9.08
C ALA A 19 -32.34 5.71 -8.59
N GLY A 20 -33.33 5.81 -9.49
CA GLY A 20 -34.76 5.68 -9.17
C GLY A 20 -35.19 4.26 -8.79
N LEU A 21 -34.69 3.22 -9.48
CA LEU A 21 -34.96 1.82 -9.17
C LEU A 21 -34.23 1.35 -7.89
N LEU A 22 -33.01 1.84 -7.64
CA LEU A 22 -32.28 1.54 -6.41
C LEU A 22 -32.89 2.24 -5.20
N GLY A 23 -33.42 3.46 -5.36
CA GLY A 23 -34.12 4.21 -4.31
C GLY A 23 -35.34 3.47 -3.76
N GLY A 24 -36.22 2.97 -4.64
CA GLY A 24 -37.40 2.18 -4.24
C GLY A 24 -37.10 0.77 -3.73
N ALA A 25 -35.96 0.19 -4.13
CA ALA A 25 -35.52 -1.15 -3.74
C ALA A 25 -34.68 -1.18 -2.44
N THR A 26 -34.48 -0.05 -1.78
CA THR A 26 -33.58 0.04 -0.59
C THR A 26 -34.09 -0.80 0.59
N PHE A 27 -35.41 -0.94 0.73
CA PHE A 27 -36.05 -1.59 1.89
C PHE A 27 -36.40 -3.07 1.68
N LEU A 28 -36.35 -3.58 0.44
CA LEU A 28 -36.66 -4.99 0.15
C LEU A 28 -35.44 -5.88 0.41
N PRO A 29 -35.59 -7.09 0.98
CA PRO A 29 -34.47 -8.03 1.06
C PRO A 29 -33.99 -8.39 -0.36
N SER A 30 -32.68 -8.57 -0.53
CA SER A 30 -32.03 -8.81 -1.84
C SER A 30 -32.59 -10.00 -2.60
N GLY A 31 -33.12 -11.01 -1.89
CA GLY A 31 -33.71 -12.20 -2.50
C GLY A 31 -35.05 -11.96 -3.19
N PHE A 32 -35.71 -10.81 -2.96
CA PHE A 32 -36.95 -10.44 -3.61
C PHE A 32 -36.75 -9.52 -4.82
N LEU A 33 -35.51 -9.11 -5.10
CA LEU A 33 -35.18 -8.25 -6.22
C LEU A 33 -34.76 -9.08 -7.43
N PRO A 34 -35.04 -8.61 -8.66
CA PRO A 34 -34.42 -9.16 -9.85
C PRO A 34 -32.90 -9.20 -9.67
N ASP A 35 -32.31 -10.31 -10.07
CA ASP A 35 -30.93 -10.65 -9.72
C ASP A 35 -29.90 -9.58 -10.17
N GLY A 36 -30.10 -8.95 -11.34
CA GLY A 36 -29.29 -7.80 -11.78
C GLY A 36 -29.45 -6.55 -10.90
N VAL A 37 -30.66 -6.28 -10.38
CA VAL A 37 -30.94 -5.15 -9.47
C VAL A 37 -30.33 -5.41 -8.10
N ALA A 38 -30.40 -6.64 -7.60
CA ALA A 38 -29.79 -7.04 -6.33
C ALA A 38 -28.27 -6.90 -6.34
N VAL A 39 -27.61 -7.32 -7.44
CA VAL A 39 -26.16 -7.15 -7.64
C VAL A 39 -25.80 -5.67 -7.76
N ALA A 40 -26.49 -4.91 -8.61
CA ALA A 40 -26.24 -3.47 -8.76
C ALA A 40 -26.38 -2.72 -7.42
N ARG A 41 -27.41 -3.05 -6.64
CA ARG A 41 -27.58 -2.46 -5.30
C ARG A 41 -26.42 -2.79 -4.36
N THR A 42 -25.90 -4.01 -4.42
CA THR A 42 -24.72 -4.40 -3.63
C THR A 42 -23.51 -3.59 -4.08
N TRP A 43 -23.27 -3.52 -5.39
CA TRP A 43 -22.15 -2.80 -5.99
C TRP A 43 -22.12 -1.32 -5.60
N TYR A 44 -23.25 -0.61 -5.73
CA TYR A 44 -23.34 0.83 -5.44
C TYR A 44 -23.40 1.21 -3.96
N ARG A 45 -23.29 0.27 -3.01
CA ARG A 45 -23.22 0.64 -1.59
C ARG A 45 -21.96 1.48 -1.32
N PRO A 46 -22.10 2.67 -0.71
CA PRO A 46 -20.96 3.54 -0.45
C PRO A 46 -19.98 2.85 0.50
N ILE A 47 -18.70 2.85 0.12
CA ILE A 47 -17.61 2.40 0.95
C ILE A 47 -16.93 3.65 1.52
N PRO A 48 -16.93 3.86 2.85
CA PRO A 48 -16.29 5.02 3.47
C PRO A 48 -14.86 5.23 2.99
N ASP A 49 -14.50 6.48 2.64
CA ASP A 49 -13.12 6.83 2.33
C ASP A 49 -12.38 7.18 3.62
N ILE A 50 -11.85 6.14 4.27
CA ILE A 50 -11.07 6.27 5.50
C ILE A 50 -9.64 5.83 5.18
N GLU A 51 -8.72 6.79 5.18
CA GLU A 51 -7.28 6.53 5.14
C GLU A 51 -6.63 7.42 6.19
N TRP A 52 -6.07 6.80 7.23
CA TRP A 52 -5.27 7.54 8.18
C TRP A 52 -3.85 7.67 7.67
N ARG A 53 -3.39 8.91 7.56
CA ARG A 53 -1.99 9.27 7.35
C ARG A 53 -1.63 10.38 8.35
N PRO A 54 -0.38 10.47 8.83
CA PRO A 54 0.03 11.61 9.62
C PRO A 54 -0.16 12.90 8.79
N PRO A 55 -0.53 14.02 9.43
CA PRO A 55 -0.60 15.30 8.74
C PRO A 55 0.80 15.71 8.25
N VAL A 56 0.86 16.38 7.11
CA VAL A 56 2.09 17.00 6.61
C VAL A 56 2.12 18.44 7.12
N THR A 57 3.15 18.81 7.87
CA THR A 57 3.29 20.17 8.37
C THR A 57 3.84 21.11 7.30
N ALA A 58 3.58 22.41 7.39
CA ALA A 58 4.13 23.39 6.46
C ALA A 58 5.66 23.37 6.43
N THR A 59 6.30 23.18 7.59
CA THR A 59 7.76 23.05 7.70
C THR A 59 8.29 21.79 7.00
N HIS A 60 7.58 20.66 7.11
CA HIS A 60 7.93 19.44 6.39
C HIS A 60 7.80 19.64 4.88
N ALA A 61 6.65 20.11 4.40
CA ALA A 61 6.44 20.37 2.98
C ALA A 61 7.50 21.33 2.40
N GLU A 62 7.82 22.41 3.10
CA GLU A 62 8.83 23.37 2.64
C GLU A 62 10.24 22.80 2.65
N ALA A 63 10.62 22.00 3.66
CA ALA A 63 11.91 21.32 3.66
C ALA A 63 12.06 20.37 2.45
N SER A 64 11.00 19.62 2.13
CA SER A 64 10.98 18.73 0.97
C SER A 64 11.03 19.52 -0.36
N ARG A 65 10.31 20.64 -0.48
CA ARG A 65 10.43 21.55 -1.64
C ARG A 65 11.82 22.16 -1.79
N ASN A 66 12.45 22.58 -0.69
CA ASN A 66 13.81 23.11 -0.71
C ASN A 66 14.79 22.07 -1.24
N LEU A 67 14.68 20.81 -0.79
CA LEU A 67 15.50 19.72 -1.32
C LEU A 67 15.33 19.54 -2.84
N LEU A 68 14.08 19.60 -3.35
CA LEU A 68 13.85 19.54 -4.79
C LEU A 68 14.43 20.76 -5.50
N ARG A 69 14.19 21.98 -5.00
CA ARG A 69 14.70 23.21 -5.60
C ARG A 69 16.22 23.20 -5.70
N ASP A 70 16.91 22.81 -4.64
CA ASP A 70 18.37 22.70 -4.62
C ASP A 70 18.88 21.65 -5.62
N THR A 71 18.13 20.55 -5.78
CA THR A 71 18.47 19.48 -6.74
C THR A 71 18.24 19.94 -8.19
N VAL A 72 17.15 20.67 -8.47
CA VAL A 72 16.88 21.29 -9.77
C VAL A 72 17.96 22.31 -10.12
N THR A 73 18.29 23.22 -9.20
CA THR A 73 19.37 24.21 -9.41
C THR A 73 20.72 23.56 -9.68
N ARG A 74 21.01 22.43 -9.01
CA ARG A 74 22.21 21.65 -9.30
C ARG A 74 22.16 21.03 -10.69
N ALA A 75 21.03 20.44 -11.08
CA ALA A 75 20.85 19.84 -12.40
C ALA A 75 20.97 20.89 -13.52
N GLU A 76 20.41 22.08 -13.32
CA GLU A 76 20.55 23.25 -14.20
C GLU A 76 22.02 23.64 -14.38
N HIS A 77 22.74 23.81 -13.26
CA HIS A 77 24.16 24.17 -13.31
C HIS A 77 25.01 23.10 -14.01
N ASP A 78 24.77 21.82 -13.71
CA ASP A 78 25.49 20.72 -14.35
C ASP A 78 25.22 20.71 -15.88
N LEU A 79 23.97 20.92 -16.30
CA LEU A 79 23.56 20.98 -17.70
C LEU A 79 24.18 22.19 -18.43
N ASP A 80 24.12 23.39 -17.85
CA ASP A 80 24.70 24.60 -18.42
C ASP A 80 26.21 24.48 -18.65
N ALA A 81 26.91 23.73 -17.79
CA ALA A 81 28.34 23.49 -17.91
C ALA A 81 28.72 22.54 -19.07
N VAL A 82 27.83 21.61 -19.44
CA VAL A 82 28.06 20.65 -20.54
C VAL A 82 27.49 21.16 -21.86
N GLY A 83 26.48 22.03 -21.81
CA GLY A 83 25.75 22.51 -22.99
C GLY A 83 24.68 21.52 -23.44
N SER A 84 24.35 21.53 -24.73
CA SER A 84 23.34 20.62 -25.29
C SER A 84 23.86 19.18 -25.32
N VAL A 85 23.04 18.26 -24.82
CA VAL A 85 23.32 16.82 -24.83
C VAL A 85 22.63 16.17 -26.03
N ASP A 86 23.32 15.28 -26.74
CA ASP A 86 22.71 14.49 -27.82
C ASP A 86 21.94 13.29 -27.23
N ASP A 87 20.61 13.39 -27.27
CA ASP A 87 19.67 12.39 -26.75
C ASP A 87 19.75 11.03 -27.44
N SER A 88 20.32 10.96 -28.66
CA SER A 88 20.33 9.75 -29.48
C SER A 88 21.23 8.64 -28.91
N ALA A 89 22.21 9.00 -28.07
CA ALA A 89 23.15 8.07 -27.45
C ALA A 89 22.66 7.52 -26.10
N THR A 90 21.91 8.31 -25.33
CA THR A 90 21.61 8.02 -23.91
C THR A 90 20.18 7.51 -23.68
N GLY A 91 19.27 7.71 -24.64
CA GLY A 91 17.85 7.34 -24.53
C GLY A 91 17.06 8.16 -23.49
N VAL A 92 17.69 9.12 -22.83
CA VAL A 92 17.07 10.05 -21.87
C VAL A 92 17.64 11.44 -22.10
N ALA A 93 16.76 12.37 -22.48
CA ALA A 93 17.08 13.78 -22.66
C ALA A 93 17.18 14.49 -21.31
N PRO A 94 18.37 14.94 -20.86
CA PRO A 94 18.53 15.61 -19.57
C PRO A 94 17.68 16.88 -19.45
N GLU A 95 17.55 17.64 -20.54
CA GLU A 95 16.70 18.82 -20.67
C GLU A 95 15.24 18.48 -20.34
N ARG A 96 14.73 17.37 -20.92
CA ARG A 96 13.35 16.93 -20.70
C ARG A 96 13.12 16.45 -19.26
N ALA A 97 14.09 15.74 -18.69
CA ALA A 97 14.02 15.30 -17.29
C ALA A 97 14.07 16.50 -16.33
N LEU A 98 14.81 17.54 -16.69
CA LEU A 98 14.87 18.78 -15.91
C LEU A 98 13.56 19.56 -16.01
N ASP A 99 12.93 19.63 -17.18
CA ASP A 99 11.61 20.25 -17.34
C ASP A 99 10.55 19.49 -16.54
N GLU A 100 10.54 18.16 -16.57
CA GLU A 100 9.68 17.32 -15.71
C GLU A 100 9.89 17.63 -14.21
N ALA A 101 11.14 17.85 -13.78
CA ALA A 101 11.43 18.22 -12.41
C ALA A 101 10.90 19.61 -12.03
N ARG A 102 10.98 20.59 -12.95
CA ARG A 102 10.42 21.94 -12.77
C ARG A 102 8.91 21.92 -12.70
N ASP A 103 8.26 21.13 -13.55
CA ASP A 103 6.80 20.94 -13.52
C ASP A 103 6.36 20.40 -12.17
N HIS A 104 7.03 19.36 -11.67
CA HIS A 104 6.75 18.82 -10.33
C HIS A 104 7.05 19.80 -9.19
N LEU A 105 8.08 20.64 -9.32
CA LEU A 105 8.33 21.71 -8.37
C LEU A 105 7.20 22.76 -8.38
N GLY A 106 6.64 23.03 -9.55
CA GLY A 106 5.46 23.88 -9.74
C GLY A 106 4.19 23.26 -9.13
N ASP A 107 3.94 21.99 -9.38
CA ASP A 107 2.79 21.24 -8.84
C ASP A 107 2.86 21.13 -7.32
N ALA A 108 4.07 20.98 -6.77
CA ALA A 108 4.28 20.97 -5.33
C ALA A 108 4.06 22.35 -4.68
N ALA A 109 3.88 23.43 -5.43
CA ALA A 109 3.65 24.76 -4.88
C ALA A 109 2.21 24.91 -4.38
N GLY A 110 2.04 25.21 -3.09
CA GLY A 110 0.71 25.45 -2.50
C GLY A 110 0.55 24.82 -1.13
N THR A 111 -0.35 23.83 -1.03
CA THR A 111 -0.78 23.19 0.22
C THR A 111 0.32 22.35 0.87
N ALA A 112 0.22 22.10 2.17
CA ALA A 112 1.10 21.18 2.88
C ALA A 112 0.36 19.84 3.06
N ASP A 113 0.55 18.92 2.12
CA ASP A 113 -0.16 17.64 2.10
C ASP A 113 0.69 16.51 1.50
N TRP A 114 0.09 15.32 1.42
CA TRP A 114 0.74 14.13 0.88
C TRP A 114 0.97 14.16 -0.63
N GLU A 115 0.17 14.95 -1.35
CA GLU A 115 0.31 15.14 -2.79
C GLU A 115 1.58 15.94 -3.06
N THR A 116 1.79 17.03 -2.30
CA THR A 116 3.04 17.81 -2.30
C THR A 116 4.27 16.93 -2.08
N LEU A 117 4.26 16.05 -1.07
CA LEU A 117 5.41 15.16 -0.83
C LEU A 117 5.61 14.15 -1.97
N ARG A 118 4.53 13.71 -2.64
CA ARG A 118 4.62 12.79 -3.78
C ARG A 118 5.23 13.52 -4.98
N ASP A 119 4.76 14.73 -5.28
CA ASP A 119 5.22 15.50 -6.43
C ASP A 119 6.69 15.92 -6.23
N VAL A 120 7.08 16.31 -5.01
CA VAL A 120 8.50 16.50 -4.66
C VAL A 120 9.35 15.26 -4.96
N ARG A 121 8.89 14.06 -4.58
CA ARG A 121 9.65 12.81 -4.82
C ARG A 121 9.73 12.47 -6.31
N ASN A 122 8.70 12.73 -7.09
CA ASN A 122 8.75 12.55 -8.54
C ASN A 122 9.70 13.57 -9.18
N GLY A 123 9.67 14.83 -8.73
CA GLY A 123 10.62 15.85 -9.18
C GLY A 123 12.06 15.51 -8.82
N LEU A 124 12.32 14.93 -7.65
CA LEU A 124 13.67 14.52 -7.23
C LEU A 124 14.24 13.42 -8.12
N ASP A 125 13.40 12.48 -8.53
CA ASP A 125 13.76 11.44 -9.49
C ASP A 125 14.12 12.03 -10.85
N ALA A 126 13.25 12.92 -11.37
CA ALA A 126 13.45 13.59 -12.64
C ALA A 126 14.72 14.45 -12.64
N ALA A 127 14.95 15.26 -11.60
CA ALA A 127 16.15 16.07 -11.44
C ALA A 127 17.41 15.20 -11.29
N GLY A 128 17.32 14.08 -10.56
CA GLY A 128 18.41 13.12 -10.45
C GLY A 128 18.75 12.47 -11.79
N ARG A 129 17.74 12.09 -12.60
CA ARG A 129 17.96 11.60 -13.97
C ARG A 129 18.64 12.65 -14.84
N ALA A 130 18.25 13.92 -14.74
CA ALA A 130 18.92 14.99 -15.47
C ALA A 130 20.42 15.06 -15.11
N ILE A 131 20.75 15.05 -13.81
CA ILE A 131 22.15 15.01 -13.33
C ILE A 131 22.89 13.78 -13.88
N GLY A 132 22.26 12.61 -13.84
CA GLY A 132 22.83 11.37 -14.36
C GLY A 132 23.12 11.43 -15.85
N GLY A 133 22.17 11.96 -16.64
CA GLY A 133 22.30 12.10 -18.08
C GLY A 133 23.39 13.09 -18.47
N VAL A 134 23.47 14.24 -17.79
CA VAL A 134 24.56 15.21 -18.00
C VAL A 134 25.93 14.58 -17.68
N ARG A 135 26.03 13.85 -16.57
CA ARG A 135 27.29 13.18 -16.20
C ARG A 135 27.72 12.13 -17.20
N LEU A 136 26.76 11.38 -17.74
CA LEU A 136 27.01 10.41 -18.79
C LEU A 136 27.52 11.08 -20.06
N ALA A 137 26.85 12.14 -20.51
CA ALA A 137 27.25 12.93 -21.68
C ALA A 137 28.65 13.54 -21.54
N ALA A 138 29.01 13.98 -20.33
CA ALA A 138 30.33 14.47 -20.00
C ALA A 138 31.41 13.37 -19.85
N GLY A 139 31.05 12.08 -19.96
CA GLY A 139 31.97 10.96 -19.73
C GLY A 139 32.43 10.83 -18.28
N THR A 140 31.69 11.39 -17.32
CA THR A 140 32.02 11.40 -15.88
C THR A 140 31.13 10.49 -15.04
N ALA A 141 30.17 9.80 -15.64
CA ALA A 141 29.35 8.81 -14.96
C ALA A 141 30.19 7.58 -14.57
N SER A 142 30.05 7.12 -13.33
CA SER A 142 30.80 5.99 -12.79
C SER A 142 29.93 5.17 -11.85
N GLY A 143 29.87 3.85 -12.09
CA GLY A 143 29.19 2.90 -11.21
C GLY A 143 29.82 2.85 -9.81
N GLU A 144 31.14 3.02 -9.68
CA GLU A 144 31.83 3.07 -8.38
C GLU A 144 31.42 4.30 -7.57
N HIS A 145 31.24 5.44 -8.24
CA HIS A 145 30.72 6.65 -7.60
C HIS A 145 29.29 6.44 -7.09
N LEU A 146 28.43 5.82 -7.90
CA LEU A 146 27.06 5.48 -7.50
C LEU A 146 27.05 4.51 -6.31
N ALA A 147 27.85 3.44 -6.34
CA ALA A 147 27.95 2.50 -5.22
C ALA A 147 28.42 3.19 -3.92
N THR A 148 29.33 4.16 -4.02
CA THR A 148 29.78 4.96 -2.86
C THR A 148 28.68 5.89 -2.34
N GLN A 149 27.91 6.51 -3.23
CA GLN A 149 26.74 7.28 -2.84
C GLN A 149 25.67 6.41 -2.17
N ALA A 150 25.38 5.24 -2.72
CA ALA A 150 24.43 4.28 -2.16
C ALA A 150 24.79 3.93 -0.71
N ARG A 151 26.07 3.56 -0.46
CA ARG A 151 26.57 3.30 0.90
C ARG A 151 26.41 4.51 1.82
N THR A 152 26.72 5.71 1.35
CA THR A 152 26.57 6.94 2.14
C THR A 152 25.11 7.16 2.55
N ILE A 153 24.17 6.99 1.61
CA ILE A 153 22.73 7.13 1.87
C ILE A 153 22.25 6.02 2.81
N GLN A 154 22.72 4.78 2.64
CA GLN A 154 22.40 3.66 3.54
C GLN A 154 22.85 3.94 4.97
N GLU A 155 24.05 4.48 5.17
CA GLU A 155 24.52 4.88 6.50
C GLU A 155 23.69 6.03 7.08
N GLU A 156 23.30 7.02 6.28
CA GLU A 156 22.41 8.10 6.72
C GLU A 156 21.04 7.59 7.16
N LEU A 157 20.46 6.66 6.39
CA LEU A 157 19.19 5.99 6.70
C LEU A 157 19.30 5.15 7.97
N ALA A 158 20.39 4.39 8.15
CA ALA A 158 20.66 3.62 9.35
C ALA A 158 20.75 4.52 10.59
N ARG A 159 21.52 5.62 10.50
CA ARG A 159 21.62 6.61 11.59
C ARG A 159 20.28 7.29 11.90
N ALA A 160 19.40 7.45 10.91
CA ALA A 160 18.05 7.98 11.12
C ALA A 160 17.15 6.95 11.82
N SER A 161 17.23 5.67 11.42
CA SER A 161 16.59 4.54 12.07
C SER A 161 16.96 4.46 13.56
N ASP A 162 18.25 4.54 13.89
CA ASP A 162 18.75 4.40 15.27
C ASP A 162 18.25 5.50 16.22
N ARG A 163 17.72 6.59 15.68
CA ARG A 163 17.15 7.71 16.46
C ARG A 163 15.66 7.55 16.73
N ILE A 164 15.00 6.55 16.14
CA ILE A 164 13.58 6.28 16.38
C ILE A 164 13.44 5.61 17.74
N SER A 165 12.57 6.18 18.59
CA SER A 165 12.21 5.61 19.89
C SER A 165 10.74 5.21 19.87
N TYR A 166 10.41 4.00 20.32
CA TYR A 166 9.02 3.51 20.47
C TYR A 166 8.40 3.88 21.81
N ARG A 167 8.90 4.94 22.46
CA ARG A 167 8.31 5.48 23.68
C ARG A 167 7.13 6.37 23.35
N VAL A 168 5.94 5.89 23.67
CA VAL A 168 4.67 6.50 23.28
C VAL A 168 3.72 6.54 24.48
N ALA A 169 2.93 7.61 24.60
CA ALA A 169 1.92 7.71 25.67
C ALA A 169 0.65 6.88 25.35
N ASP A 170 0.27 6.86 24.07
CA ASP A 170 -0.82 6.03 23.54
C ASP A 170 -0.28 5.20 22.37
N PRO A 171 -0.03 3.89 22.52
CA PRO A 171 0.53 3.07 21.46
C PRO A 171 -0.41 2.89 20.27
N SER A 172 -1.71 2.99 20.50
CA SER A 172 -2.73 2.87 19.45
C SER A 172 -2.72 4.06 18.49
N ARG A 173 -2.12 5.19 18.89
CA ARG A 173 -1.93 6.40 18.06
C ARG A 173 -0.47 6.62 17.67
N GLY A 174 0.44 6.51 18.63
CA GLY A 174 1.84 6.89 18.45
C GLY A 174 2.60 5.97 17.53
N LEU A 175 2.41 4.64 17.66
CA LEU A 175 3.08 3.68 16.79
C LEU A 175 2.67 3.82 15.33
N ALA A 176 1.46 4.31 15.04
CA ALA A 176 1.03 4.56 13.66
C ALA A 176 1.87 5.65 12.97
N ARG A 177 2.28 6.70 13.71
CA ARG A 177 3.17 7.75 13.16
C ARG A 177 4.58 7.22 12.95
N LEU A 178 5.11 6.48 13.92
CA LEU A 178 6.43 5.86 13.82
C LEU A 178 6.51 4.81 12.72
N TYR A 179 5.43 4.05 12.48
CA TYR A 179 5.29 3.17 11.32
C TYR A 179 5.53 3.93 10.01
N TRP A 180 4.97 5.13 9.84
CA TRP A 180 5.17 5.92 8.62
C TRP A 180 6.60 6.40 8.48
N ALA A 181 7.26 6.80 9.57
CA ALA A 181 8.67 7.16 9.54
C ALA A 181 9.53 5.99 9.06
N GLU A 182 9.34 4.80 9.64
CA GLU A 182 10.07 3.59 9.23
C GLU A 182 9.71 3.10 7.83
N ARG A 183 8.46 3.25 7.41
CA ARG A 183 8.03 2.99 6.03
C ARG A 183 8.85 3.83 5.05
N TRP A 184 9.06 5.10 5.34
CA TRP A 184 9.87 5.96 4.49
C TRP A 184 11.35 5.61 4.54
N LEU A 185 11.91 5.26 5.71
CA LEU A 185 13.28 4.74 5.78
C LEU A 185 13.45 3.50 4.91
N SER A 186 12.49 2.58 4.96
CA SER A 186 12.51 1.39 4.14
C SER A 186 12.43 1.69 2.64
N LEU A 187 11.59 2.64 2.23
CA LEU A 187 11.52 3.04 0.82
C LEU A 187 12.82 3.75 0.42
N GLY A 188 13.40 4.57 1.28
CA GLY A 188 14.72 5.14 1.09
C GLY A 188 15.76 4.07 0.80
N LEU A 189 15.81 3.00 1.61
CA LEU A 189 16.71 1.87 1.41
C LEU A 189 16.47 1.19 0.06
N LEU A 190 15.21 0.95 -0.32
CA LEU A 190 14.87 0.35 -1.63
C LEU A 190 15.43 1.17 -2.80
N HIS A 191 15.40 2.49 -2.69
CA HIS A 191 15.92 3.42 -3.69
C HIS A 191 17.44 3.63 -3.64
N THR A 192 18.15 2.94 -2.74
CA THR A 192 19.63 2.87 -2.75
C THR A 192 20.18 1.67 -3.51
N TYR A 193 19.33 0.70 -3.89
CA TYR A 193 19.77 -0.52 -4.58
C TYR A 193 19.40 -0.50 -6.06
N ARG A 194 20.29 -1.02 -6.89
CA ARG A 194 19.99 -1.29 -8.31
C ARG A 194 18.90 -2.38 -8.41
N ASN A 195 17.91 -2.16 -9.28
CA ASN A 195 16.86 -3.13 -9.67
C ASN A 195 16.03 -3.73 -8.52
N GLY A 196 15.97 -3.09 -7.35
CA GLY A 196 15.26 -3.65 -6.20
C GLY A 196 15.88 -4.95 -5.67
N THR A 197 17.19 -5.15 -5.90
CA THR A 197 17.94 -6.28 -5.33
C THR A 197 17.96 -6.10 -3.81
N TYR A 198 17.24 -6.97 -3.10
CA TYR A 198 16.99 -6.84 -1.66
C TYR A 198 18.27 -6.96 -0.83
N ALA A 199 18.27 -6.30 0.33
CA ALA A 199 19.32 -6.33 1.34
C ALA A 199 19.91 -7.74 1.55
N GLY A 200 21.22 -7.88 1.35
CA GLY A 200 21.98 -9.12 1.61
C GLY A 200 22.34 -9.96 0.38
N GLN A 201 22.02 -9.51 -0.83
CA GLN A 201 22.55 -10.08 -2.08
C GLN A 201 23.73 -9.22 -2.56
N GLU A 202 24.84 -9.84 -2.96
CA GLU A 202 25.88 -9.15 -3.74
C GLU A 202 25.27 -8.71 -5.08
N GLU A 203 25.52 -7.47 -5.49
CA GLU A 203 25.03 -6.99 -6.78
C GLU A 203 25.58 -7.90 -7.90
N PRO A 204 24.72 -8.42 -8.80
CA PRO A 204 25.13 -9.44 -9.76
C PRO A 204 26.20 -8.96 -10.75
N THR A 205 26.28 -7.65 -11.00
CA THR A 205 27.22 -7.03 -11.93
C THR A 205 27.54 -5.59 -11.53
N THR A 206 28.83 -5.22 -11.59
CA THR A 206 29.30 -3.82 -11.52
C THR A 206 29.05 -3.04 -12.82
N GLU A 207 28.56 -3.71 -13.87
CA GLU A 207 28.29 -3.13 -15.17
C GLU A 207 26.93 -2.44 -15.19
N TYR A 208 26.95 -1.11 -15.22
CA TYR A 208 25.77 -0.31 -15.49
C TYR A 208 25.71 -0.02 -17.00
N ASP A 209 24.56 -0.28 -17.61
CA ASP A 209 24.24 0.39 -18.87
C ASP A 209 23.88 1.87 -18.62
N ASP A 210 23.89 2.64 -19.69
CA ASP A 210 23.64 4.09 -19.68
C ASP A 210 22.32 4.45 -18.99
N TYR A 211 21.26 3.71 -19.31
CA TYR A 211 19.94 3.91 -18.69
C TYR A 211 19.97 3.63 -17.18
N SER A 212 20.64 2.56 -16.76
CA SER A 212 20.81 2.18 -15.36
C SER A 212 21.59 3.23 -14.59
N LEU A 213 22.65 3.81 -15.18
CA LEU A 213 23.40 4.92 -14.56
C LEU A 213 22.47 6.10 -14.27
N ILE A 214 21.72 6.52 -15.28
CA ILE A 214 20.79 7.67 -15.21
C ILE A 214 19.69 7.41 -14.18
N SER A 215 19.03 6.27 -14.26
CA SER A 215 17.93 5.88 -13.35
C SER A 215 18.39 5.75 -11.90
N THR A 216 19.63 5.32 -11.66
CA THR A 216 20.19 5.20 -10.31
C THR A 216 20.41 6.57 -9.66
N TRP A 217 20.80 7.59 -10.43
CA TRP A 217 20.88 8.96 -9.91
C TRP A 217 19.50 9.48 -9.46
N GLY A 218 18.46 9.25 -10.26
CA GLY A 218 17.07 9.56 -9.89
C GLY A 218 16.65 8.86 -8.60
N SER A 219 16.90 7.55 -8.53
CA SER A 219 16.62 6.74 -7.35
C SER A 219 17.34 7.26 -6.10
N HIS A 220 18.61 7.62 -6.18
CA HIS A 220 19.36 8.17 -5.04
C HIS A 220 18.78 9.51 -4.54
N MET A 221 18.30 10.38 -5.44
CA MET A 221 17.66 11.63 -5.02
C MET A 221 16.31 11.35 -4.34
N GLN A 222 15.53 10.39 -4.84
CA GLN A 222 14.32 9.92 -4.14
C GLN A 222 14.64 9.34 -2.76
N ALA A 223 15.71 8.55 -2.64
CA ALA A 223 16.13 7.96 -1.36
C ALA A 223 16.39 9.04 -0.30
N ARG A 224 17.03 10.15 -0.69
CA ARG A 224 17.23 11.32 0.19
C ARG A 224 15.93 12.01 0.55
N GLY A 225 14.99 12.15 -0.39
CA GLY A 225 13.64 12.64 -0.11
C GLY A 225 12.93 11.80 0.94
N TYR A 226 12.97 10.47 0.80
CA TYR A 226 12.42 9.55 1.79
C TYR A 226 13.09 9.65 3.17
N ALA A 227 14.41 9.80 3.21
CA ALA A 227 15.14 10.01 4.47
C ALA A 227 14.71 11.31 5.19
N LEU A 228 14.51 12.39 4.41
CA LEU A 228 14.01 13.66 4.93
C LEU A 228 12.59 13.52 5.49
N ASP A 229 11.69 12.87 4.74
CA ASP A 229 10.30 12.63 5.18
C ASP A 229 10.25 11.81 6.47
N ALA A 230 11.05 10.76 6.57
CA ALA A 230 11.18 9.94 7.77
C ALA A 230 11.61 10.77 8.98
N LYS A 231 12.63 11.62 8.81
CA LYS A 231 13.16 12.50 9.86
C LYS A 231 12.09 13.48 10.35
N HIS A 232 11.33 14.08 9.45
CA HIS A 232 10.27 15.02 9.81
C HIS A 232 9.13 14.34 10.57
N LEU A 233 8.70 13.15 10.14
CA LEU A 233 7.65 12.40 10.82
C LEU A 233 8.08 11.89 12.20
N ALA A 234 9.34 11.47 12.35
CA ALA A 234 9.89 11.10 13.65
C ALA A 234 10.06 12.31 14.58
N ALA A 235 10.36 13.50 14.05
CA ALA A 235 10.42 14.75 14.82
C ALA A 235 9.03 15.24 15.24
N ASP A 236 8.08 15.32 14.30
CA ASP A 236 6.69 15.69 14.56
C ASP A 236 6.06 14.75 15.60
N TYR A 237 6.38 13.46 15.53
CA TYR A 237 6.00 12.52 16.58
C TYR A 237 6.55 12.92 17.94
N ARG A 238 7.86 13.17 18.08
CA ARG A 238 8.47 13.55 19.37
C ARG A 238 7.87 14.83 19.95
N ASP A 239 7.54 15.79 19.10
CA ASP A 239 7.02 17.11 19.49
C ASP A 239 5.51 17.09 19.81
N SER A 240 4.76 16.14 19.22
CA SER A 240 3.31 16.01 19.39
C SER A 240 2.88 15.11 20.55
N VAL A 241 3.83 14.46 21.23
CA VAL A 241 3.58 13.58 22.36
C VAL A 241 3.92 14.36 23.61
N GLY A 242 3.00 14.45 24.57
CA GLY A 242 3.14 15.21 25.83
C GLY A 242 4.34 14.78 26.69
N ASP A 243 4.32 15.12 27.98
CA ASP A 243 5.48 14.97 28.87
C ASP A 243 6.11 13.56 28.81
N ALA A 244 7.44 13.52 28.81
CA ALA A 244 8.22 12.29 28.67
C ALA A 244 7.94 11.27 29.79
N ALA A 245 7.40 11.71 30.92
CA ALA A 245 7.05 10.88 32.07
C ALA A 245 5.90 9.89 31.81
N ASP A 246 4.99 10.20 30.86
CA ASP A 246 3.81 9.37 30.59
C ASP A 246 4.02 8.33 29.48
N ARG A 247 5.28 8.12 29.05
CA ARG A 247 5.59 7.30 27.88
C ARG A 247 6.08 5.91 28.27
N THR A 248 5.47 4.88 27.70
CA THR A 248 5.91 3.49 27.82
C THR A 248 6.69 3.08 26.58
N ASP A 249 7.75 2.29 26.76
CA ASP A 249 8.56 1.77 25.66
C ASP A 249 7.94 0.48 25.10
N HIS A 250 7.69 0.42 23.80
CA HIS A 250 7.05 -0.74 23.14
C HIS A 250 8.03 -1.60 22.33
N VAL A 251 9.35 -1.41 22.47
CA VAL A 251 10.38 -2.24 21.79
C VAL A 251 10.13 -3.73 21.99
N GLU A 252 9.85 -4.18 23.21
CA GLU A 252 9.65 -5.60 23.52
C GLU A 252 8.39 -6.16 22.86
N ALA A 253 7.29 -5.39 22.85
CA ALA A 253 6.05 -5.78 22.16
C ALA A 253 6.25 -5.90 20.64
N VAL A 254 6.98 -4.95 20.04
CA VAL A 254 7.36 -5.01 18.62
C VAL A 254 8.24 -6.23 18.35
N ALA A 255 9.24 -6.52 19.19
CA ALA A 255 10.10 -7.68 19.02
C ALA A 255 9.32 -9.01 19.17
N ALA A 256 8.43 -9.11 20.16
CA ALA A 256 7.59 -10.28 20.38
C ALA A 256 6.64 -10.54 19.20
N SER A 257 6.03 -9.49 18.65
CA SER A 257 5.15 -9.62 17.48
C SER A 257 5.93 -10.09 16.24
N LEU A 258 7.16 -9.63 16.02
CA LEU A 258 8.01 -10.16 14.95
C LEU A 258 8.32 -11.65 15.11
N GLN A 259 8.67 -12.09 16.32
CA GLN A 259 8.95 -13.50 16.62
C GLN A 259 7.71 -14.39 16.44
N ASP A 260 6.53 -13.91 16.86
CA ASP A 260 5.28 -14.63 16.73
C ASP A 260 4.80 -14.71 15.26
N GLY A 261 4.99 -13.63 14.50
CA GLY A 261 4.71 -13.61 13.05
C GLY A 261 5.55 -14.66 12.31
N ALA A 262 6.84 -14.76 12.63
CA ALA A 262 7.72 -15.78 12.04
C ALA A 262 7.26 -17.21 12.37
N ARG A 263 6.80 -17.46 13.61
CA ARG A 263 6.23 -18.76 14.00
C ARG A 263 4.93 -19.08 13.27
N THR A 264 4.10 -18.07 13.00
CA THR A 264 2.83 -18.24 12.29
C THR A 264 3.01 -18.56 10.80
N ALA A 265 4.04 -17.99 10.17
CA ALA A 265 4.28 -18.13 8.73
C ALA A 265 4.76 -19.52 8.30
N LYS A 266 5.68 -20.10 9.08
CA LYS A 266 6.44 -21.31 8.71
C LYS A 266 5.55 -22.51 8.38
N PRO A 267 4.53 -22.87 9.19
CA PRO A 267 3.64 -23.99 8.86
C PRO A 267 2.79 -23.75 7.60
N GLY A 268 2.48 -22.48 7.29
CA GLY A 268 1.68 -22.10 6.13
C GLY A 268 2.37 -22.33 4.80
N LEU A 269 3.69 -22.13 4.75
CA LEU A 269 4.53 -22.39 3.57
C LEU A 269 4.75 -23.91 3.38
N GLU A 270 5.03 -24.64 4.45
CA GLU A 270 5.24 -26.10 4.41
C GLU A 270 3.97 -26.90 4.05
N ALA A 271 2.80 -26.31 4.25
CA ALA A 271 1.51 -26.93 3.88
C ALA A 271 1.02 -26.53 2.48
N GLN A 272 1.74 -25.65 1.77
CA GLN A 272 1.28 -25.06 0.51
C GLN A 272 1.03 -26.11 -0.57
N ASP A 273 2.03 -26.94 -0.88
CA ASP A 273 1.94 -27.90 -2.00
C ASP A 273 0.80 -28.91 -1.80
N ARG A 274 0.66 -29.43 -0.57
CA ARG A 274 -0.42 -30.36 -0.20
C ARG A 274 -1.80 -29.72 -0.33
N ARG A 275 -1.93 -28.44 0.07
CA ARG A 275 -3.21 -27.73 -0.05
C ARG A 275 -3.53 -27.39 -1.50
N GLU A 276 -2.53 -27.04 -2.30
CA GLU A 276 -2.72 -26.79 -3.73
C GLU A 276 -3.20 -28.04 -4.46
N GLU A 277 -2.60 -29.20 -4.19
CA GLU A 277 -3.04 -30.48 -4.74
C GLU A 277 -4.49 -30.79 -4.35
N THR A 278 -4.85 -30.59 -3.08
CA THR A 278 -6.23 -30.76 -2.59
C THR A 278 -7.22 -29.86 -3.34
N LEU A 279 -6.84 -28.60 -3.63
CA LEU A 279 -7.69 -27.66 -4.35
C LEU A 279 -7.83 -27.99 -5.84
N ARG A 280 -6.78 -28.55 -6.46
CA ARG A 280 -6.84 -29.01 -7.86
C ARG A 280 -7.80 -30.20 -8.02
N ALA A 281 -7.99 -30.99 -6.98
CA ALA A 281 -8.96 -32.09 -6.96
C ALA A 281 -10.42 -31.64 -6.83
N ILE A 282 -10.68 -30.38 -6.46
CA ILE A 282 -12.04 -29.82 -6.45
C ILE A 282 -12.48 -29.58 -7.91
N PRO A 283 -13.69 -30.03 -8.32
CA PRO A 283 -14.22 -29.72 -9.64
C PRO A 283 -14.22 -28.22 -9.92
N ASP A 284 -14.00 -27.85 -11.18
CA ASP A 284 -14.02 -26.43 -11.54
C ASP A 284 -15.42 -25.83 -11.33
N GLY A 285 -15.47 -24.59 -10.86
CA GLY A 285 -16.70 -23.90 -10.49
C GLY A 285 -16.53 -22.90 -9.34
N THR A 286 -17.65 -22.39 -8.84
CA THR A 286 -17.74 -21.34 -7.80
C THR A 286 -17.01 -21.74 -6.52
N ARG A 287 -17.20 -22.98 -6.04
CA ARG A 287 -16.54 -23.46 -4.83
C ARG A 287 -15.02 -23.49 -4.97
N ARG A 288 -14.50 -24.10 -6.05
CA ARG A 288 -13.05 -24.11 -6.32
C ARG A 288 -12.51 -22.70 -6.43
N THR A 289 -13.21 -21.83 -7.17
CA THR A 289 -12.81 -20.43 -7.33
C THR A 289 -12.72 -19.70 -5.99
N PHE A 290 -13.75 -19.84 -5.14
CA PHE A 290 -13.78 -19.25 -3.80
C PHE A 290 -12.62 -19.75 -2.93
N GLU A 291 -12.45 -21.08 -2.81
CA GLU A 291 -11.42 -21.69 -1.97
C GLU A 291 -10.00 -21.36 -2.48
N TRP A 292 -9.81 -21.36 -3.81
CA TRP A 292 -8.54 -21.00 -4.45
C TRP A 292 -8.15 -19.55 -4.16
N GLN A 293 -9.10 -18.63 -4.17
CA GLN A 293 -8.85 -17.22 -3.84
C GLN A 293 -8.42 -17.03 -2.37
N GLN A 294 -9.03 -17.78 -1.44
CA GLN A 294 -8.62 -17.71 -0.03
C GLN A 294 -7.22 -18.29 0.17
N PHE A 295 -6.92 -19.40 -0.52
CA PHE A 295 -5.60 -20.01 -0.51
C PHE A 295 -4.51 -19.09 -1.07
N ARG A 296 -4.73 -18.50 -2.26
CA ARG A 296 -3.79 -17.53 -2.85
C ARG A 296 -3.55 -16.32 -1.97
N ALA A 297 -4.58 -15.85 -1.26
CA ALA A 297 -4.44 -14.74 -0.32
C ALA A 297 -3.46 -15.07 0.82
N LYS A 298 -3.56 -16.28 1.38
CA LYS A 298 -2.66 -16.77 2.43
C LYS A 298 -1.23 -16.93 1.92
N ILE A 299 -1.03 -17.47 0.72
CA ILE A 299 0.30 -17.57 0.10
C ILE A 299 0.91 -16.18 -0.07
N ALA A 300 0.16 -15.24 -0.66
CA ALA A 300 0.64 -13.90 -0.89
C ALA A 300 0.99 -13.18 0.43
N ALA A 301 0.20 -13.40 1.49
CA ALA A 301 0.49 -12.88 2.82
C ALA A 301 1.78 -13.49 3.41
N ASN A 302 2.05 -14.78 3.16
CA ASN A 302 3.21 -15.46 3.74
C ASN A 302 4.55 -14.89 3.28
N VAL A 303 4.62 -14.33 2.06
CA VAL A 303 5.82 -13.66 1.54
C VAL A 303 6.26 -12.50 2.45
N PHE A 304 5.33 -11.84 3.13
CA PHE A 304 5.66 -10.71 4.01
C PHE A 304 6.31 -11.13 5.33
N PHE A 305 6.09 -12.38 5.77
CA PHE A 305 6.77 -12.91 6.96
C PHE A 305 8.21 -13.38 6.66
N ASP A 306 8.51 -13.70 5.40
CA ASP A 306 9.76 -14.34 4.96
C ASP A 306 10.77 -13.37 4.32
N ARG A 307 10.41 -12.10 4.08
CA ARG A 307 11.36 -11.15 3.50
C ARG A 307 12.48 -10.81 4.50
N GLY A 308 13.72 -11.12 4.07
CA GLY A 308 15.02 -10.79 4.66
C GLY A 308 15.24 -9.30 4.97
N PRO A 309 16.46 -8.90 5.39
CA PRO A 309 16.67 -7.97 6.49
C PRO A 309 16.27 -6.53 6.14
N TRP A 310 15.03 -6.16 6.50
CA TRP A 310 14.66 -4.77 6.78
C TRP A 310 15.28 -4.36 8.13
N ALA A 311 16.60 -4.43 8.22
CA ALA A 311 17.35 -4.02 9.40
C ALA A 311 17.07 -2.53 9.67
N GLY A 312 16.82 -2.18 10.94
CA GLY A 312 16.54 -0.80 11.34
C GLY A 312 15.08 -0.33 11.16
N VAL A 313 14.14 -1.19 10.73
CA VAL A 313 12.71 -0.80 10.63
C VAL A 313 11.76 -1.84 11.25
N PRO A 314 11.94 -2.22 12.54
CA PRO A 314 11.22 -3.34 13.14
C PRO A 314 9.72 -3.06 13.34
N LEU A 315 9.29 -1.81 13.58
CA LEU A 315 7.87 -1.48 13.70
C LEU A 315 7.15 -1.55 12.35
N TYR A 316 7.77 -1.07 11.27
CA TYR A 316 7.26 -1.24 9.91
C TYR A 316 7.07 -2.72 9.57
N ARG A 317 8.04 -3.56 9.91
CA ARG A 317 7.93 -5.03 9.77
C ARG A 317 6.81 -5.59 10.62
N ALA A 318 6.67 -5.19 11.88
CA ALA A 318 5.63 -5.68 12.78
C ALA A 318 4.23 -5.35 12.25
N VAL A 319 4.01 -4.13 11.75
CA VAL A 319 2.75 -3.72 11.13
C VAL A 319 2.50 -4.47 9.81
N THR A 320 3.54 -4.72 9.01
CA THR A 320 3.39 -5.53 7.78
C THR A 320 3.04 -6.99 8.11
N ASN A 321 3.63 -7.57 9.16
CA ASN A 321 3.26 -8.88 9.70
C ASN A 321 1.82 -8.88 10.23
N ALA A 322 1.39 -7.79 10.86
CA ALA A 322 0.01 -7.62 11.31
C ALA A 322 -0.98 -7.60 10.14
N GLU A 323 -0.67 -6.87 9.05
CA GLU A 323 -1.47 -6.88 7.82
C GLU A 323 -1.57 -8.31 7.25
N ALA A 324 -0.44 -9.04 7.18
CA ALA A 324 -0.40 -10.42 6.69
C ALA A 324 -1.20 -11.38 7.59
N LEU A 325 -1.08 -11.25 8.92
CA LEU A 325 -1.83 -12.03 9.90
C LEU A 325 -3.34 -11.79 9.74
N LEU A 326 -3.75 -10.55 9.52
CA LEU A 326 -5.16 -10.20 9.29
C LEU A 326 -5.69 -10.79 7.98
N VAL A 327 -4.86 -10.84 6.92
CA VAL A 327 -5.23 -11.54 5.66
C VAL A 327 -5.42 -13.03 5.92
N CYS A 328 -4.52 -13.67 6.66
CA CYS A 328 -4.64 -15.10 7.01
C CYS A 328 -5.89 -15.39 7.84
N ARG A 329 -6.10 -14.66 8.94
CA ARG A 329 -7.29 -14.79 9.80
C ARG A 329 -8.58 -14.49 9.02
N GLY A 330 -8.55 -13.49 8.14
CA GLY A 330 -9.66 -13.16 7.25
C GLY A 330 -10.01 -14.29 6.28
N ALA A 331 -9.00 -14.90 5.66
CA ALA A 331 -9.17 -16.03 4.74
C ALA A 331 -9.70 -17.28 5.47
N ASP A 332 -9.19 -17.59 6.66
CA ASP A 332 -9.67 -18.72 7.48
C ASP A 332 -11.11 -18.50 7.94
N ALA A 333 -11.45 -17.29 8.37
CA ALA A 333 -12.82 -16.93 8.71
C ALA A 333 -13.77 -16.98 7.50
N ALA A 334 -13.29 -16.63 6.30
CA ALA A 334 -14.07 -16.74 5.07
C ALA A 334 -14.34 -18.22 4.71
N LEU A 335 -13.32 -19.08 4.78
CA LEU A 335 -13.46 -20.52 4.55
C LEU A 335 -14.42 -21.16 5.56
N ALA A 336 -14.31 -20.81 6.84
CA ALA A 336 -15.16 -21.34 7.91
C ALA A 336 -16.64 -20.91 7.79
N ARG A 337 -16.91 -19.79 7.11
CA ARG A 337 -18.26 -19.25 6.89
C ARG A 337 -18.78 -19.50 5.47
N SER A 338 -18.10 -20.34 4.70
CA SER A 338 -18.53 -20.64 3.35
C SER A 338 -19.78 -21.52 3.37
N ASP A 339 -20.92 -20.93 3.05
CA ASP A 339 -22.18 -21.66 2.84
C ASP A 339 -22.19 -22.46 1.51
N LEU A 340 -21.07 -22.43 0.76
CA LEU A 340 -20.87 -23.14 -0.51
C LEU A 340 -20.64 -24.64 -0.23
N GLY A 341 -21.71 -25.35 0.14
CA GLY A 341 -21.67 -26.78 0.48
C GLY A 341 -22.35 -27.72 -0.52
N ARG A 342 -23.47 -27.32 -1.16
CA ARG A 342 -24.31 -28.21 -2.01
C ARG A 342 -25.05 -27.55 -3.20
N GLY A 343 -24.99 -26.22 -3.35
CA GLY A 343 -25.49 -25.51 -4.52
C GLY A 343 -24.39 -24.54 -4.93
N ASP A 344 -23.72 -24.81 -6.04
CA ASP A 344 -22.46 -24.19 -6.45
C ASP A 344 -22.61 -22.73 -6.93
N GLU A 345 -23.57 -21.98 -6.39
CA GLU A 345 -23.86 -20.61 -6.84
C GLU A 345 -23.87 -19.62 -5.67
N VAL A 346 -23.23 -18.49 -5.91
CA VAL A 346 -23.25 -17.35 -5.00
C VAL A 346 -24.45 -16.49 -5.35
N THR A 347 -25.46 -16.52 -4.49
CA THR A 347 -26.68 -15.73 -4.69
C THR A 347 -26.43 -14.23 -4.42
N PRO A 348 -27.23 -13.32 -5.02
CA PRO A 348 -27.16 -11.89 -4.69
C PRO A 348 -27.38 -11.60 -3.19
N SER A 349 -28.16 -12.44 -2.50
CA SER A 349 -28.39 -12.28 -1.06
C SER A 349 -27.16 -12.56 -0.23
N MET A 350 -26.37 -13.56 -0.60
CA MET A 350 -25.09 -13.85 0.04
C MET A 350 -24.12 -12.67 -0.13
N LEU A 351 -24.01 -12.13 -1.35
CA LEU A 351 -23.18 -10.95 -1.65
C LEU A 351 -23.61 -9.73 -0.83
N ASP A 352 -24.89 -9.38 -0.87
CA ASP A 352 -25.43 -8.20 -0.18
C ASP A 352 -25.30 -8.33 1.33
N GLN A 353 -25.49 -9.53 1.90
CA GLN A 353 -25.32 -9.77 3.33
C GLN A 353 -23.85 -9.68 3.75
N ALA A 354 -22.92 -10.27 3.00
CA ALA A 354 -21.51 -10.20 3.29
C ALA A 354 -20.98 -8.75 3.22
N LYS A 355 -21.32 -8.02 2.15
CA LYS A 355 -20.91 -6.62 1.99
C LYS A 355 -21.52 -5.72 3.07
N ARG A 356 -22.82 -5.87 3.39
CA ARG A 356 -23.46 -5.12 4.49
C ARG A 356 -22.80 -5.40 5.83
N THR A 357 -22.47 -6.66 6.11
CA THR A 357 -21.79 -7.03 7.36
C THR A 357 -20.41 -6.38 7.44
N ALA A 358 -19.65 -6.40 6.35
CA ALA A 358 -18.34 -5.77 6.29
C ALA A 358 -18.43 -4.24 6.48
N LEU A 359 -19.38 -3.58 5.80
CA LEU A 359 -19.59 -2.14 5.92
C LEU A 359 -20.02 -1.73 7.33
N ARG A 360 -20.93 -2.48 7.96
CA ARG A 360 -21.33 -2.23 9.35
C ARG A 360 -20.14 -2.34 10.31
N LEU A 361 -19.34 -3.41 10.18
CA LEU A 361 -18.14 -3.57 10.99
C LEU A 361 -17.12 -2.47 10.72
N LEU A 362 -16.95 -2.04 9.47
CA LEU A 362 -16.04 -0.95 9.11
C LEU A 362 -16.48 0.36 9.77
N ASP A 363 -17.78 0.66 9.73
CA ASP A 363 -18.39 1.83 10.37
C ASP A 363 -18.20 1.78 11.89
N GLU A 364 -18.61 0.69 12.55
CA GLU A 364 -18.45 0.46 13.99
C GLU A 364 -17.02 0.64 14.48
N ARG A 365 -16.03 0.32 13.64
CA ARG A 365 -14.61 0.40 14.00
C ARG A 365 -13.98 1.74 13.70
N LEU A 366 -14.49 2.53 12.75
CA LEU A 366 -13.75 3.65 12.18
C LEU A 366 -14.44 5.02 12.23
N THR A 367 -15.76 5.11 12.43
CA THR A 367 -16.46 6.41 12.38
C THR A 367 -16.51 7.17 13.71
N THR A 368 -15.77 6.70 14.72
CA THR A 368 -15.58 7.49 15.95
C THR A 368 -14.54 8.60 15.73
N PRO A 369 -14.77 9.85 16.17
CA PRO A 369 -13.76 10.92 16.10
C PRO A 369 -12.44 10.61 16.83
N ARG A 370 -12.44 9.55 17.66
CA ARG A 370 -11.31 9.07 18.45
C ARG A 370 -10.75 7.75 17.94
N THR A 371 -11.09 7.28 16.74
CA THR A 371 -10.56 6.04 16.19
C THR A 371 -9.02 6.01 16.30
N PRO A 372 -8.43 4.98 16.92
CA PRO A 372 -6.98 4.85 17.00
C PRO A 372 -6.31 4.83 15.62
N SER A 373 -5.22 5.59 15.47
CA SER A 373 -4.53 5.74 14.19
C SER A 373 -4.00 4.42 13.63
N LEU A 374 -3.50 3.52 14.50
CA LEU A 374 -2.99 2.22 14.08
C LEU A 374 -4.13 1.29 13.60
N LEU A 375 -5.29 1.37 14.26
CA LEU A 375 -6.49 0.65 13.84
C LEU A 375 -6.96 1.17 12.48
N ALA A 376 -7.03 2.48 12.30
CA ALA A 376 -7.41 3.11 11.03
C ALA A 376 -6.43 2.79 9.89
N LEU A 377 -5.13 2.72 10.18
CA LEU A 377 -4.09 2.30 9.24
C LEU A 377 -4.33 0.87 8.74
N LEU A 378 -4.50 -0.08 9.66
CA LEU A 378 -4.73 -1.49 9.33
C LEU A 378 -6.08 -1.72 8.65
N ALA A 379 -7.09 -0.91 8.93
CA ALA A 379 -8.41 -1.04 8.31
C ALA A 379 -8.46 -0.62 6.82
N ARG A 380 -7.37 -0.08 6.26
CA ARG A 380 -7.25 0.23 4.82
C ARG A 380 -7.46 -1.00 3.94
N GLU A 381 -6.98 -2.17 4.36
CA GLU A 381 -7.03 -3.38 3.54
C GLU A 381 -8.45 -3.93 3.36
N PRO A 382 -9.29 -4.11 4.42
CA PRO A 382 -10.71 -4.42 4.28
C PRO A 382 -11.46 -3.53 3.29
N ARG A 383 -11.15 -2.23 3.29
CA ARG A 383 -11.74 -1.27 2.35
C ARG A 383 -11.32 -1.58 0.90
N ARG A 384 -10.03 -1.84 0.67
CA ARG A 384 -9.51 -2.27 -0.64
C ARG A 384 -10.16 -3.58 -1.08
N LEU A 385 -10.37 -4.52 -0.17
CA LEU A 385 -11.09 -5.77 -0.45
C LEU A 385 -12.53 -5.53 -0.89
N LEU A 386 -13.25 -4.61 -0.23
CA LEU A 386 -14.61 -4.25 -0.61
C LEU A 386 -14.64 -3.63 -2.02
N ARG A 387 -13.75 -2.68 -2.31
CA ARG A 387 -13.64 -2.07 -3.66
C ARG A 387 -13.22 -3.09 -4.72
N ALA A 388 -12.27 -3.96 -4.40
CA ALA A 388 -11.85 -5.02 -5.29
C ALA A 388 -12.93 -6.09 -5.49
N GLY A 389 -13.84 -6.29 -4.53
CA GLY A 389 -15.03 -7.12 -4.69
C GLY A 389 -16.06 -6.48 -5.62
N ASP A 390 -16.22 -5.16 -5.54
CA ASP A 390 -17.06 -4.39 -6.44
C ASP A 390 -16.59 -4.46 -7.90
N SER A 391 -15.28 -4.37 -8.14
CA SER A 391 -14.70 -4.49 -9.48
C SER A 391 -14.85 -5.88 -10.11
N GLU A 392 -15.12 -6.92 -9.32
CA GLU A 392 -15.35 -8.28 -9.85
C GLU A 392 -16.78 -8.45 -10.38
N LEU A 393 -17.72 -7.56 -10.03
CA LEU A 393 -19.13 -7.68 -10.39
C LEU A 393 -19.48 -6.99 -11.72
N GLU A 394 -18.50 -6.69 -12.56
CA GLU A 394 -18.69 -6.12 -13.90
C GLU A 394 -19.45 -7.10 -14.83
N PRO A 395 -20.27 -6.62 -15.80
CA PRO A 395 -21.14 -7.49 -16.58
C PRO A 395 -20.35 -8.37 -17.56
N ASP A 396 -20.22 -9.68 -17.26
CA ASP A 396 -19.45 -10.65 -18.04
C ASP A 396 -20.12 -12.05 -18.08
N PRO A 397 -19.92 -12.85 -19.15
CA PRO A 397 -20.28 -14.27 -19.19
C PRO A 397 -19.72 -15.17 -18.05
N GLU A 398 -18.61 -14.84 -17.36
CA GLU A 398 -18.08 -15.61 -16.20
C GLU A 398 -18.74 -15.27 -14.85
N ARG A 399 -20.05 -15.03 -14.87
CA ARG A 399 -20.79 -14.41 -13.77
C ARG A 399 -20.65 -15.12 -12.42
N ASP A 400 -20.64 -16.45 -12.39
CA ASP A 400 -20.62 -17.20 -11.12
C ASP A 400 -19.23 -17.23 -10.49
N HIS A 401 -18.17 -17.32 -11.30
CA HIS A 401 -16.79 -17.21 -10.83
C HIS A 401 -16.49 -15.81 -10.29
N GLN A 402 -16.97 -14.77 -10.97
CA GLN A 402 -16.89 -13.38 -10.52
C GLN A 402 -17.59 -13.17 -9.18
N ARG A 403 -18.81 -13.69 -9.03
CA ARG A 403 -19.55 -13.64 -7.76
C ARG A 403 -18.82 -14.41 -6.65
N ALA A 404 -18.23 -15.55 -6.94
CA ALA A 404 -17.38 -16.29 -6.00
C ALA A 404 -16.18 -15.46 -5.53
N ARG A 405 -15.49 -14.78 -6.46
CA ARG A 405 -14.38 -13.88 -6.16
C ARG A 405 -14.82 -12.71 -5.29
N ALA A 406 -15.91 -12.04 -5.64
CA ALA A 406 -16.48 -10.92 -4.88
C ALA A 406 -16.91 -11.36 -3.46
N TYR A 407 -17.65 -12.47 -3.36
CA TYR A 407 -18.10 -13.02 -2.08
C TYR A 407 -16.93 -13.39 -1.16
N GLY A 408 -15.90 -14.03 -1.71
CA GLY A 408 -14.64 -14.30 -1.01
C GLY A 408 -13.99 -13.04 -0.44
N LYS A 409 -13.90 -11.96 -1.23
CA LYS A 409 -13.34 -10.69 -0.78
C LYS A 409 -14.18 -10.05 0.33
N TYR A 410 -15.52 -10.09 0.23
CA TYR A 410 -16.41 -9.56 1.27
C TYR A 410 -16.33 -10.36 2.58
N LEU A 411 -16.38 -11.69 2.52
CA LEU A 411 -16.22 -12.53 3.71
C LEU A 411 -14.84 -12.36 4.36
N ARG A 412 -13.78 -12.26 3.55
CA ARG A 412 -12.43 -11.96 4.05
C ARG A 412 -12.37 -10.61 4.75
N ALA A 413 -12.99 -9.57 4.19
CA ALA A 413 -13.09 -8.27 4.84
C ALA A 413 -13.82 -8.35 6.19
N VAL A 414 -14.89 -9.15 6.31
CA VAL A 414 -15.57 -9.40 7.59
C VAL A 414 -14.64 -10.07 8.60
N GLY A 415 -13.92 -11.12 8.19
CA GLY A 415 -12.97 -11.82 9.06
C GLY A 415 -11.84 -10.91 9.54
N TYR A 416 -11.28 -10.11 8.62
CA TYR A 416 -10.26 -9.12 8.91
C TYR A 416 -10.74 -8.10 9.96
N LEU A 417 -11.91 -7.48 9.75
CA LEU A 417 -12.45 -6.45 10.65
C LEU A 417 -12.81 -6.98 12.04
N ARG A 418 -13.11 -8.28 12.16
CA ARG A 418 -13.32 -8.94 13.45
C ARG A 418 -12.01 -9.19 14.20
N ALA A 419 -10.96 -9.60 13.50
CA ALA A 419 -9.65 -9.86 14.07
C ALA A 419 -8.83 -8.59 14.34
N LEU A 420 -9.25 -7.44 13.80
CA LEU A 420 -8.52 -6.18 13.84
C LEU A 420 -8.13 -5.72 15.26
N PRO A 421 -9.01 -5.73 16.29
CA PRO A 421 -8.64 -5.32 17.65
C PRO A 421 -7.53 -6.20 18.24
N ASP A 422 -7.66 -7.52 18.10
CA ASP A 422 -6.69 -8.48 18.63
C ASP A 422 -5.31 -8.32 17.98
N VAL A 423 -5.28 -7.98 16.69
CA VAL A 423 -4.01 -7.75 15.98
C VAL A 423 -3.39 -6.40 16.34
N VAL A 424 -4.20 -5.36 16.59
CA VAL A 424 -3.69 -4.09 17.15
C VAL A 424 -3.09 -4.32 18.54
N ALA A 425 -3.78 -5.07 19.40
CA ALA A 425 -3.29 -5.50 20.71
C ALA A 425 -1.96 -6.27 20.58
N TRP A 426 -1.88 -7.20 19.62
CA TRP A 426 -0.67 -7.97 19.32
C TRP A 426 0.55 -7.11 18.92
N VAL A 427 0.38 -6.06 18.11
CA VAL A 427 1.48 -5.14 17.78
C VAL A 427 1.87 -4.25 18.97
N THR A 428 0.88 -3.77 19.71
CA THR A 428 1.07 -2.78 20.78
C THR A 428 1.49 -3.40 22.11
N GLY A 429 1.28 -4.70 22.31
CA GLY A 429 1.42 -5.36 23.61
C GLY A 429 0.33 -4.99 24.61
N SER A 430 -0.81 -4.48 24.14
CA SER A 430 -1.96 -4.13 25.00
C SER A 430 -2.83 -5.37 25.23
N ASP A 431 -3.41 -5.51 26.42
CA ASP A 431 -4.42 -6.55 26.68
C ASP A 431 -5.71 -6.25 25.90
N THR A 432 -6.31 -7.28 25.30
CA THR A 432 -7.63 -7.18 24.66
C THR A 432 -8.71 -7.18 25.75
N SER A 433 -9.16 -6.00 26.17
CA SER A 433 -10.28 -5.83 27.12
C SER A 433 -11.64 -6.00 26.46
#